data_AF-A0A1F8RM39-F1
#
_entry.id   AF-A0A1F8RM39-F1
#
_cell.length_a   1.000
_cell.length_b   1.000
_cell.length_c   1.000
_cell.angle_alpha   90.00
_cell.angle_beta   90.00
_cell.angle_gamma   90.00
#
_symmetry.space_group_name_H-M   'P 1'
#
loop_
_entity.id
_entity.type
_entity.pdbx_description
1 polymer ?
#
loop_
_entity_poly.entity_id
_entity_poly.type
_entity_poly.pdbx_seq_one_letter_code
_entity_poly.pdbx_strand_id
1 'polypeptide(L)' 'MALPSINYAPETCALCEGKGRFGDAGLKCPACNGLGSLLVAQPSRPCGWCEGKGRVGEFGDRCPTCGGAGWVHLMRG' A
#
# COMPACT_ATOMS: atom_id res chain seq x y z
N MET A 1 16.46 -18.53 20.97
CA MET A 1 16.36 -17.26 20.23
C MET A 1 15.10 -17.33 19.39
N ALA A 2 14.06 -16.57 19.73
CA ALA A 2 12.87 -16.50 18.87
C ALA A 2 13.23 -15.61 17.68
N LEU A 3 13.08 -16.13 16.46
CA LEU A 3 13.12 -15.28 15.27
C LEU A 3 12.08 -14.18 15.46
N PRO A 4 12.36 -12.91 15.16
CA PRO A 4 11.33 -11.89 15.13
C PRO A 4 10.30 -12.34 14.09
N SER A 5 9.15 -12.82 14.57
CA SER A 5 8.05 -13.21 13.71
C SER A 5 7.47 -11.94 13.12
N ILE A 6 7.86 -11.60 11.88
CA ILE A 6 7.21 -10.55 11.12
C ILE A 6 5.75 -10.97 10.95
N ASN A 7 4.86 -10.29 11.67
CA ASN A 7 3.43 -10.49 11.53
C ASN A 7 2.92 -9.68 10.33
N TYR A 8 1.99 -10.24 9.57
CA TYR A 8 1.32 -9.53 8.49
C TYR A 8 -0.13 -9.29 8.87
N ALA A 9 -0.59 -8.06 8.66
CA ALA A 9 -1.98 -7.71 8.83
C ALA A 9 -2.48 -6.95 7.57
N PRO A 10 -3.77 -7.08 7.24
CA PRO A 10 -4.34 -6.36 6.11
C PRO A 10 -4.42 -4.86 6.40
N GLU A 11 -3.86 -4.07 5.49
CA GLU A 11 -4.05 -2.61 5.44
C GLU A 11 -4.89 -2.24 4.21
N THR A 12 -5.72 -1.21 4.34
CA THR A 12 -6.52 -0.71 3.22
C THR A 12 -5.59 -0.20 2.12
N CYS A 13 -5.80 -0.65 0.88
CA CYS A 13 -5.02 -0.19 -0.26
C CYS A 13 -5.33 1.29 -0.52
N ALA A 14 -4.33 2.15 -0.35
CA ALA A 14 -4.49 3.59 -0.51
C ALA A 14 -4.83 4.00 -1.94
N LEU A 15 -4.22 3.33 -2.94
CA LEU A 15 -4.45 3.68 -4.36
C LEU A 15 -5.93 3.59 -4.76
N CYS A 16 -6.64 2.55 -4.33
CA CYS A 16 -8.06 2.38 -4.65
C CYS A 16 -9.01 2.66 -3.48
N GLU A 17 -8.50 3.15 -2.34
CA GLU A 17 -9.27 3.44 -1.13
C GLU A 17 -10.18 2.26 -0.71
N GLY A 18 -9.68 1.02 -0.76
CA GLY A 18 -10.48 -0.16 -0.40
C GLY A 18 -11.44 -0.68 -1.49
N LYS A 19 -11.62 0.03 -2.61
CA LYS A 19 -12.61 -0.34 -3.64
C LYS A 19 -12.22 -1.54 -4.50
N GLY A 20 -10.92 -1.88 -4.55
CA GLY A 20 -10.39 -2.90 -5.46
C GLY A 20 -10.39 -2.50 -6.93
N ARG A 21 -10.83 -1.28 -7.28
CA ARG A 21 -10.85 -0.77 -8.66
C ARG A 21 -10.17 0.59 -8.74
N PHE A 22 -9.53 0.89 -9.87
CA PHE A 22 -8.77 2.12 -10.08
C PHE A 22 -8.89 2.64 -11.51
N GLY A 23 -8.83 3.96 -11.68
CA GLY A 23 -9.00 4.68 -12.95
C GLY A 23 -10.45 4.81 -13.39
N ASP A 24 -10.69 5.66 -14.39
CA ASP A 24 -12.05 6.00 -14.87
C ASP A 24 -12.80 4.81 -15.48
N ALA A 25 -12.05 3.90 -16.12
CA ALA A 25 -12.60 2.66 -16.66
C ALA A 25 -12.94 1.62 -15.58
N GLY A 26 -12.63 1.89 -14.30
CA GLY A 26 -12.95 0.99 -13.19
C GLY A 26 -12.23 -0.36 -13.26
N LEU A 27 -11.02 -0.38 -13.83
CA LEU A 27 -10.20 -1.58 -13.95
C LEU A 27 -9.81 -2.11 -12.57
N LYS A 28 -9.46 -3.41 -12.48
CA LYS A 28 -8.91 -3.98 -11.24
C LYS A 28 -7.72 -3.14 -10.77
N CYS A 29 -7.71 -2.80 -9.49
CA CYS A 29 -6.63 -2.00 -8.92
C CYS A 29 -5.30 -2.76 -9.04
N PRO A 30 -4.28 -2.17 -9.71
CA PRO A 30 -3.02 -2.86 -9.94
C PRO A 30 -2.16 -3.02 -8.67
N ALA A 31 -2.45 -2.26 -7.62
CA ALA A 31 -1.73 -2.39 -6.35
C ALA A 31 -2.21 -3.59 -5.54
N CYS A 32 -3.52 -3.79 -5.41
CA CYS A 32 -4.11 -4.86 -4.58
C CYS A 32 -4.76 -6.00 -5.39
N ASN A 33 -4.61 -6.01 -6.71
CA ASN A 33 -5.18 -7.00 -7.63
C ASN A 33 -6.70 -7.21 -7.49
N GLY A 34 -7.44 -6.18 -7.10
CA GLY A 34 -8.89 -6.26 -6.91
C GLY A 34 -9.37 -6.50 -5.48
N LEU A 35 -8.47 -6.75 -4.52
CA LEU A 35 -8.86 -7.13 -3.16
C LEU A 35 -9.30 -5.95 -2.29
N GLY A 36 -8.85 -4.73 -2.59
CA GLY A 36 -9.09 -3.55 -1.76
C GLY A 36 -8.14 -3.42 -0.57
N SER A 37 -7.42 -4.47 -0.19
CA SER A 37 -6.42 -4.47 0.88
C SER A 37 -5.14 -5.19 0.48
N LEU A 38 -4.07 -4.96 1.24
CA LEU A 38 -2.74 -5.56 1.07
C LEU A 38 -2.25 -6.06 2.43
N LEU A 39 -1.60 -7.23 2.46
CA LEU A 39 -0.92 -7.68 3.67
C LEU A 39 0.38 -6.89 3.85
N VAL A 40 0.50 -6.18 4.97
CA VAL A 40 1.66 -5.35 5.29
C VAL A 40 2.31 -5.86 6.56
N ALA A 41 3.65 -5.94 6.53
CA ALA A 41 4.45 -6.31 7.69
C ALA A 41 4.27 -5.29 8.83
N GLN A 42 4.05 -5.80 10.04
CA GLN A 42 3.67 -5.02 11.20
C GLN A 42 4.87 -4.70 12.12
N PRO A 43 4.89 -3.52 12.76
CA PRO A 43 3.90 -2.44 12.63
C PRO A 43 4.00 -1.74 11.27
N SER A 44 2.86 -1.52 10.63
CA SER A 44 2.78 -0.72 9.41
C SER A 44 2.92 0.77 9.73
N ARG A 45 3.42 1.54 8.76
CA ARG A 45 3.48 3.00 8.80
C ARG A 45 3.05 3.57 7.45
N PRO A 46 2.45 4.76 7.42
CA PRO A 46 2.25 5.47 6.16
C PRO A 46 3.58 5.62 5.41
N CYS A 47 3.55 5.40 4.10
CA CYS A 47 4.70 5.60 3.24
C CYS A 47 5.13 7.07 3.30
N GLY A 48 6.35 7.35 3.77
CA GLY A 48 6.86 8.72 3.88
C GLY A 48 7.04 9.44 2.54
N TRP A 49 7.16 8.70 1.43
CA TRP A 49 7.33 9.31 0.10
C TRP A 49 6.02 9.87 -0.47
N CYS A 50 4.90 9.16 -0.27
CA CYS A 50 3.58 9.59 -0.75
C CYS A 50 2.63 10.00 0.37
N GLU A 51 3.13 10.12 1.60
CA GLU A 51 2.37 10.45 2.81
C GLU A 51 1.13 9.55 3.00
N GLY A 52 1.26 8.27 2.66
CA GLY A 52 0.16 7.31 2.75
C GLY A 52 -0.87 7.35 1.61
N LYS A 53 -0.75 8.24 0.62
CA LYS A 53 -1.73 8.38 -0.47
C LYS A 53 -1.67 7.27 -1.51
N GLY A 54 -0.57 6.50 -1.56
CA GLY A 54 -0.33 5.48 -2.59
C GLY A 54 -0.03 6.05 -3.99
N ARG A 55 -0.04 7.37 -4.17
CA ARG A 55 0.19 8.06 -5.44
C ARG A 55 1.08 9.29 -5.29
N VAL A 56 1.73 9.71 -6.36
CA VAL A 56 2.64 10.85 -6.44
C VAL A 56 2.46 11.61 -7.76
N GLY A 57 2.98 12.84 -7.82
CA GLY A 57 2.89 13.67 -9.01
C GLY A 57 1.50 14.26 -9.25
N GLU A 58 1.42 15.18 -10.22
CA GLU A 58 0.19 15.91 -10.57
C GLU A 58 -0.88 14.98 -11.14
N PHE A 59 -0.46 13.99 -11.94
CA PHE A 59 -1.36 13.04 -12.60
C PHE A 59 -1.72 11.83 -11.71
N GLY A 60 -1.21 11.77 -10.48
CA GLY A 60 -1.54 10.71 -9.53
C GLY A 60 -0.94 9.34 -9.89
N ASP A 61 0.28 9.33 -10.40
CA ASP A 61 1.03 8.12 -10.70
C ASP A 61 1.19 7.23 -9.47
N ARG A 62 1.17 5.92 -9.66
CA ARG A 62 1.37 4.95 -8.58
C ARG A 62 2.70 5.21 -7.89
N CYS A 63 2.69 5.38 -6.56
CA CYS A 63 3.91 5.62 -5.80
C CYS A 63 4.91 4.47 -6.00
N PRO A 64 6.13 4.72 -6.52
CA PRO A 64 7.09 3.67 -6.83
C PRO A 64 7.63 3.00 -5.56
N THR A 65 7.73 3.74 -4.45
CA THR A 65 8.29 3.27 -3.18
C THR A 65 7.41 2.22 -2.48
N CYS A 66 6.09 2.43 -2.48
CA CYS A 66 5.14 1.52 -1.82
C CYS A 66 4.27 0.73 -2.81
N GLY A 67 4.49 0.87 -4.12
CA GLY A 67 3.72 0.19 -5.17
C GLY A 67 2.22 0.52 -5.17
N GLY A 68 1.80 1.64 -4.60
CA GLY A 68 0.38 1.99 -4.45
C GLY A 68 -0.27 1.56 -3.13
N ALA A 69 0.44 0.84 -2.27
CA ALA A 69 -0.11 0.39 -0.99
C ALA A 69 -0.49 1.57 -0.08
N GLY A 70 0.36 2.62 -0.05
CA GLY A 70 0.30 3.68 0.95
C GLY A 70 1.00 3.31 2.27
N TRP A 71 1.46 2.07 2.41
CA TRP A 71 2.04 1.54 3.64
C TRP A 71 3.43 0.99 3.40
N VAL A 72 4.27 1.06 4.44
CA VAL A 72 5.59 0.45 4.50
C VAL A 72 5.82 -0.13 5.89
N HIS A 73 6.75 -1.07 6.00
CA HIS A 73 7.28 -1.52 7.27
C HIS A 73 8.62 -0.82 7.52
N LEU A 74 8.79 -0.23 8.70
CA LEU A 74 10.07 0.36 9.08
C LEU A 74 10.97 -0.74 9.63
N MET A 75 11.94 -1.20 8.83
CA MET A 75 13.02 -2.01 9.37
C MET A 75 13.95 -1.07 10.15
N ARG A 76 13.93 -1.16 11.49
CA ARG A 76 14.98 -0.55 12.32
C ARG A 76 16.26 -1.35 12.11
N GLY A 77 17.28 -0.69 11.54
CA GLY A 77 18.66 -1.17 11.51
C GLY A 77 19.35 -0.97 12.84
#